data_AF-A0A3M7TWL9-F1
#
_entry.id   AF-A0A3M7TWL9-F1
#
_cell.length_a   1.000
_cell.length_b   1.000
_cell.length_c   1.000
_cell.angle_alpha   90.00
_cell.angle_beta   90.00
_cell.angle_gamma   90.00
#
_symmetry.space_group_name_H-M   'P 1'
#
loop_
_entity.id
_entity.type
_entity.pdbx_description
1 polymer ?
#
loop_
_entity_poly.entity_id
_entity_poly.type
_entity_poly.pdbx_seq_one_letter_code
_entity_poly.pdbx_strand_id
1 'polypeptide(L)'
;MTKLISAFIIMAFLFTACSNTDARQCPTRVDTVTQNSEQLIADEESLLVICDAFNETSWDPTIEAEMEREPDVSATLFFQTDENMPERLYEYSVYFNDDDSATILGGRTSEGYGIVAEEDVIGLREVLLKD
;
A
#
# COMPACT_ATOMS: atom_id res chain seq x y z
N MET A 1 39.59 8.60 49.95
CA MET A 1 39.51 7.36 49.16
C MET A 1 38.06 7.17 48.75
N THR A 2 37.77 7.60 47.54
CA THR A 2 36.46 7.69 46.90
C THR A 2 35.89 6.29 46.64
N LYS A 3 34.78 5.94 47.30
CA LYS A 3 33.91 4.81 46.91
C LYS A 3 32.56 5.37 46.46
N LEU A 4 32.57 5.98 45.28
CA LEU A 4 31.37 6.38 44.55
C LEU A 4 31.57 6.00 43.09
N ILE A 5 31.64 4.69 42.84
CA ILE A 5 31.58 4.11 41.49
C ILE A 5 30.66 2.90 41.59
N SER A 6 29.36 3.15 41.78
CA SER A 6 28.35 2.08 41.77
C SER A 6 26.97 2.60 41.35
N ALA A 7 26.93 3.55 40.42
CA ALA A 7 25.68 4.06 39.86
C ALA A 7 25.81 4.47 38.38
N PHE A 8 26.65 3.77 37.60
CA PHE A 8 26.83 4.06 36.17
C PHE A 8 26.84 2.80 35.29
N ILE A 9 26.05 1.79 35.66
CA ILE A 9 25.87 0.57 34.82
C ILE A 9 24.38 0.30 34.51
N ILE A 10 23.45 1.06 35.09
CA ILE A 10 21.99 0.88 34.82
C ILE A 10 21.50 1.83 33.70
N MET A 11 22.32 2.79 33.27
CA MET A 11 21.98 3.75 32.19
C MET A 11 22.64 3.37 30.85
N ALA A 12 22.67 2.07 30.54
CA ALA A 12 23.16 1.55 29.26
C ALA A 12 22.17 0.57 28.59
N PHE A 13 20.94 0.48 29.10
CA PHE A 13 19.83 -0.29 28.51
C PHE A 13 18.84 0.59 27.73
N LEU A 14 19.22 1.81 27.34
CA LEU A 14 18.36 2.73 26.57
C LEU A 14 18.61 2.74 25.05
N PHE A 15 19.24 1.69 24.52
CA PHE A 15 19.29 1.38 23.09
C PHE A 15 19.19 -0.15 23.02
N THR A 16 18.19 -0.80 22.43
CA THR A 16 17.60 -0.59 21.11
C THR A 16 16.16 -1.14 21.08
N ALA A 17 15.17 -0.26 21.03
CA ALA A 17 13.84 -0.60 20.53
C ALA A 17 13.53 0.29 19.33
N CYS A 18 14.40 0.24 18.33
CA CYS A 18 14.03 0.51 16.95
C CYS A 18 14.22 -0.80 16.20
N SER A 19 13.28 -1.71 16.34
CA SER A 19 13.14 -2.83 15.41
C SER A 19 11.67 -2.93 15.05
N ASN A 20 11.27 -2.10 14.10
CA ASN A 20 10.43 -2.54 13.00
C ASN A 20 10.86 -1.65 11.85
N THR A 21 11.78 -2.17 11.03
CA THR A 21 11.79 -1.93 9.60
C THR A 21 10.35 -1.75 9.15
N ASP A 22 10.03 -0.62 8.52
CA ASP A 22 8.70 -0.27 8.00
C ASP A 22 8.02 -1.53 7.46
N ALA A 23 7.16 -2.14 8.27
CA ALA A 23 6.49 -3.36 7.90
C ALA A 23 5.54 -2.93 6.78
N ARG A 24 5.84 -3.34 5.54
CA ARG A 24 4.99 -3.08 4.38
C ARG A 24 3.55 -3.38 4.78
N GLN A 25 2.72 -2.34 4.82
CA GLN A 25 1.34 -2.54 5.24
C GLN A 25 0.58 -3.03 4.02
N CYS A 26 0.49 -4.35 3.88
CA CYS A 26 -0.27 -4.99 2.81
C CYS A 26 -1.77 -5.06 3.15
N PRO A 27 -2.65 -5.01 2.15
CA PRO A 27 -4.07 -5.20 2.38
C PRO A 27 -4.36 -6.65 2.82
N THR A 28 -5.32 -6.83 3.71
CA THR A 28 -5.88 -8.13 4.09
C THR A 28 -6.85 -8.67 3.05
N ARG A 29 -7.42 -7.75 2.26
CA ARG A 29 -8.37 -8.02 1.19
C ARG A 29 -8.43 -6.83 0.24
N VAL A 30 -8.72 -7.09 -1.02
CA VAL A 30 -9.04 -6.08 -2.03
C VAL A 30 -10.36 -6.44 -2.70
N ASP A 31 -11.29 -5.50 -2.71
CA ASP A 31 -12.52 -5.63 -3.50
C ASP A 31 -12.35 -4.77 -4.76
N THR A 32 -12.54 -5.34 -5.96
CA THR A 32 -12.43 -4.62 -7.23
C THR A 32 -13.76 -4.56 -7.95
N VAL A 33 -13.98 -3.45 -8.65
CA VAL A 33 -15.12 -3.22 -9.53
C VAL A 33 -14.59 -2.78 -10.89
N THR A 34 -14.96 -3.53 -11.93
CA THR A 34 -14.72 -3.20 -13.34
C THR A 34 -16.04 -2.92 -14.04
N GLN A 35 -16.01 -2.59 -15.33
CA GLN A 35 -17.23 -2.48 -16.12
C GLN A 35 -18.01 -3.80 -16.24
N ASN A 36 -17.35 -4.95 -16.09
CA ASN A 36 -17.92 -6.25 -16.40
C ASN A 36 -18.16 -7.13 -15.17
N SER A 37 -17.40 -6.90 -14.09
CA SER A 37 -17.34 -7.80 -12.95
C SER A 37 -17.00 -7.07 -11.65
N GLU A 38 -17.42 -7.68 -10.54
CA GLU A 38 -16.94 -7.37 -9.20
C GLU A 38 -16.19 -8.59 -8.69
N GLN A 39 -15.04 -8.37 -8.04
CA GLN A 39 -14.18 -9.44 -7.55
C GLN A 39 -13.73 -9.15 -6.12
N LEU A 40 -13.64 -10.21 -5.31
CA LEU A 40 -13.00 -10.19 -4.00
C LEU A 40 -11.67 -10.95 -4.10
N ILE A 41 -10.58 -10.26 -3.80
CA ILE A 41 -9.22 -10.78 -3.81
C ILE A 41 -8.74 -10.89 -2.36
N ALA A 42 -8.45 -12.11 -1.92
CA ALA A 42 -7.99 -12.39 -0.55
C ALA A 42 -6.94 -13.50 -0.48
N ASP A 43 -6.50 -14.05 -1.62
CA ASP A 43 -5.39 -15.00 -1.65
C ASP A 43 -4.06 -14.27 -1.48
N GLU A 44 -3.15 -14.89 -0.74
CA GLU A 44 -1.89 -14.28 -0.32
C GLU A 44 -0.99 -13.88 -1.51
N GLU A 45 -0.96 -14.69 -2.56
CA GLU A 45 -0.13 -14.43 -3.75
C GLU A 45 -0.58 -13.16 -4.48
N SER A 46 -1.88 -13.04 -4.75
CA SER A 46 -2.44 -11.85 -5.38
C SER A 46 -2.31 -10.61 -4.50
N LEU A 47 -2.51 -10.73 -3.18
CA LEU A 47 -2.34 -9.63 -2.24
C LEU A 47 -0.89 -9.14 -2.16
N LEU A 48 0.10 -10.03 -2.28
CA LEU A 48 1.51 -9.65 -2.32
C LEU A 48 1.84 -8.85 -3.59
N VAL A 49 1.37 -9.29 -4.75
CA VAL A 49 1.55 -8.55 -6.02
C VAL A 49 0.96 -7.14 -5.92
N ILE A 50 -0.27 -7.02 -5.39
CA ILE A 50 -0.89 -5.71 -5.18
C ILE A 50 -0.08 -4.89 -4.16
N CYS A 51 0.34 -5.51 -3.07
CA CYS A 51 1.10 -4.82 -2.03
C CYS A 51 2.42 -4.25 -2.55
N ASP A 52 3.17 -5.04 -3.33
CA ASP A 52 4.44 -4.60 -3.89
C ASP A 52 4.22 -3.46 -4.88
N ALA A 53 3.28 -3.61 -5.84
CA ALA A 53 2.98 -2.55 -6.81
C ALA A 53 2.58 -1.22 -6.15
N PHE A 54 1.74 -1.24 -5.10
CA PHE A 54 1.32 -0.02 -4.39
C PHE A 54 2.44 0.60 -3.54
N ASN A 55 3.35 -0.21 -2.99
CA ASN A 55 4.50 0.28 -2.23
C ASN A 55 5.59 0.85 -3.13
N GLU A 56 5.76 0.30 -4.33
CA GLU A 56 6.73 0.75 -5.33
C GLU A 56 6.19 1.89 -6.20
N THR A 57 4.88 2.17 -6.12
CA THR A 57 4.26 3.32 -6.77
C THR A 57 4.88 4.64 -6.29
N SER A 58 5.29 5.46 -7.25
CA SER A 58 5.76 6.82 -6.99
C SER A 58 4.57 7.75 -6.86
N TRP A 59 4.29 8.20 -5.64
CA TRP A 59 3.17 9.09 -5.32
C TRP A 59 3.56 10.58 -5.34
N ASP A 60 2.77 11.40 -6.03
CA ASP A 60 2.82 12.87 -5.96
C ASP A 60 1.49 13.42 -5.39
N PRO A 61 1.48 13.90 -4.13
CA PRO A 61 0.27 14.44 -3.50
C PRO A 61 -0.09 15.85 -4.00
N THR A 62 0.78 16.51 -4.77
CA THR A 62 0.53 17.87 -5.27
C THR A 62 -0.26 17.88 -6.58
N ILE A 63 -0.39 16.73 -7.23
CA ILE A 63 -1.15 16.54 -8.45
C ILE A 63 -2.53 16.01 -8.08
N GLU A 64 -3.52 16.91 -8.10
CA GLU A 64 -4.93 16.51 -8.17
C GLU A 64 -5.27 16.24 -9.64
N ALA A 65 -5.30 14.98 -10.02
CA ALA A 65 -5.68 14.57 -11.37
C ALA A 65 -7.14 14.11 -11.40
N GLU A 66 -7.90 14.66 -12.34
CA GLU A 66 -9.19 14.13 -12.77
C GLU A 66 -8.97 13.57 -14.19
N MET A 67 -9.17 12.27 -14.36
CA MET A 67 -8.98 11.61 -15.65
C MET A 67 -10.24 11.78 -16.51
N GLU A 68 -10.07 12.06 -17.81
CA GLU A 68 -11.20 12.27 -18.74
C GLU A 68 -12.01 11.00 -19.03
N ARG A 69 -11.45 9.82 -18.72
CA ARG A 69 -12.07 8.51 -18.91
C ARG A 69 -12.37 7.84 -17.56
N GLU A 70 -13.30 6.88 -17.58
CA GLU A 70 -13.54 6.00 -16.43
C GLU A 70 -12.29 5.13 -16.12
N PRO A 71 -12.08 4.77 -14.84
CA PRO A 71 -11.01 3.86 -14.46
C PRO A 71 -11.23 2.47 -15.03
N ASP A 72 -10.14 1.76 -15.30
CA ASP A 72 -10.22 0.35 -15.70
C ASP A 72 -10.63 -0.52 -14.51
N VAL A 73 -10.18 -0.14 -13.31
CA VAL A 73 -10.54 -0.78 -12.04
C VAL A 73 -10.75 0.26 -10.94
N SER A 74 -11.86 0.18 -10.23
CA SER A 74 -12.02 0.79 -8.90
C SER A 74 -11.70 -0.26 -7.85
N ALA A 75 -10.69 -0.02 -7.02
CA ALA A 75 -10.19 -0.97 -6.03
C ALA A 75 -10.34 -0.42 -4.60
N THR A 76 -10.96 -1.18 -3.71
CA THR A 76 -11.05 -0.87 -2.29
C THR A 76 -10.11 -1.78 -1.52
N LEU A 77 -9.05 -1.21 -0.95
CA LEU A 77 -8.04 -1.93 -0.18
C LEU A 77 -8.38 -1.87 1.32
N PHE A 78 -8.41 -3.03 1.96
CA PHE A 78 -8.74 -3.19 3.38
C PHE A 78 -7.45 -3.45 4.17
N PHE A 79 -7.24 -2.72 5.26
CA PHE A 79 -6.05 -2.83 6.09
C PHE A 79 -6.40 -3.05 7.56
N GLN A 80 -5.93 -4.17 8.11
CA GLN A 80 -5.96 -4.42 9.56
C GLN A 80 -4.76 -3.74 10.22
N THR A 81 -5.01 -2.76 11.08
CA THR A 81 -3.94 -2.09 11.85
C THR A 81 -3.85 -2.61 13.29
N ASP A 82 -4.99 -2.93 13.90
CA ASP A 82 -5.11 -3.53 15.25
C ASP A 82 -6.29 -4.50 15.21
N GLU A 83 -6.10 -5.77 15.59
CA GLU A 83 -7.14 -6.82 15.56
C GLU A 83 -8.44 -6.46 16.32
N ASN A 84 -8.37 -5.53 17.27
CA ASN A 84 -9.51 -5.09 18.07
C ASN A 84 -10.25 -3.89 17.46
N MET A 85 -9.75 -3.37 16.33
CA MET A 85 -10.33 -2.24 15.61
C MET A 85 -10.89 -2.70 14.26
N PRO A 86 -11.91 -2.00 13.73
CA PRO A 86 -12.34 -2.22 12.35
C PRO A 86 -11.20 -1.97 11.36
N GLU A 87 -11.24 -2.68 10.23
CA GLU A 87 -10.33 -2.43 9.11
C GLU A 87 -10.47 -0.99 8.59
N ARG A 88 -9.35 -0.45 8.10
CA ARG A 88 -9.33 0.81 7.36
C ARG A 88 -9.49 0.51 5.88
N LEU A 89 -10.27 1.33 5.19
CA LEU A 89 -10.58 1.18 3.78
C LEU A 89 -10.07 2.40 3.02
N TYR A 90 -9.48 2.16 1.86
CA TYR A 90 -9.07 3.22 0.94
C TYR A 90 -9.47 2.81 -0.48
N GLU A 91 -10.13 3.73 -1.19
CA GLU A 91 -10.63 3.53 -2.54
C GLU A 91 -9.66 4.13 -3.55
N TYR A 92 -9.28 3.36 -4.54
CA TYR A 92 -8.33 3.75 -5.57
C TYR A 92 -8.95 3.60 -6.95
N SER A 93 -8.59 4.52 -7.83
CA SER A 93 -8.90 4.41 -9.25
C SER A 93 -7.64 4.02 -10.01
N VAL A 94 -7.65 2.89 -10.69
CA VAL A 94 -6.51 2.37 -11.44
C VAL A 94 -6.77 2.50 -12.94
N TYR A 95 -5.79 3.08 -13.63
CA TYR A 95 -5.80 3.32 -15.07
C TYR A 95 -4.58 2.62 -15.66
N PHE A 96 -4.82 1.64 -16.51
CA PHE A 96 -3.77 1.02 -17.30
C PHE A 96 -3.67 1.72 -18.65
N ASN A 97 -2.48 2.20 -18.98
CA ASN A 97 -2.24 3.00 -20.18
C ASN A 97 -1.78 2.13 -21.35
N ASP A 98 -1.85 2.69 -22.56
CA ASP A 98 -1.45 2.02 -23.80
C ASP A 98 0.08 1.84 -23.93
N ASP A 99 0.86 2.55 -23.12
CA ASP A 99 2.32 2.52 -23.10
C ASP A 99 2.89 1.58 -22.02
N ASP A 100 2.10 0.57 -21.63
CA ASP A 100 2.43 -0.40 -20.58
C ASP A 100 2.74 0.22 -19.21
N SER A 101 2.34 1.47 -18.97
CA SER A 101 2.34 2.09 -17.64
C SER A 101 0.99 1.95 -16.94
N ALA A 102 0.97 2.15 -15.62
CA ALA A 102 -0.26 2.30 -14.87
C ALA A 102 -0.23 3.54 -13.98
N THR A 103 -1.37 4.20 -13.91
CA THR A 103 -1.63 5.36 -13.06
C THR A 103 -2.63 4.95 -11.98
N ILE A 104 -2.37 5.33 -10.74
CA ILE A 104 -3.28 5.13 -9.62
C ILE A 104 -3.64 6.48 -9.02
N LEU A 105 -4.93 6.76 -8.86
CA LEU A 105 -5.38 7.91 -8.07
C LEU A 105 -5.62 7.46 -6.63
N GLY A 106 -4.94 8.13 -5.70
CA GLY A 106 -4.82 7.76 -4.30
C GLY A 106 -6.12 7.90 -3.51
N GLY A 107 -6.44 6.88 -2.71
CA GLY A 107 -7.55 6.91 -1.75
C GLY A 107 -7.21 7.56 -0.40
N ARG A 108 -5.91 7.74 -0.11
CA ARG A 108 -5.43 8.38 1.12
C ARG A 108 -5.14 9.86 0.86
N THR A 109 -5.38 10.72 1.84
CA THR A 109 -5.11 12.17 1.72
C THR A 109 -3.64 12.50 1.43
N SER A 110 -2.71 11.60 1.78
CA SER A 110 -1.28 11.74 1.47
C SER A 110 -0.89 11.23 0.09
N GLU A 111 -1.81 10.60 -0.64
CA GLU A 111 -1.60 9.97 -1.93
C GLU A 111 -2.46 10.75 -2.95
N GLY A 112 -1.82 11.36 -3.94
CA GLY A 112 -2.52 12.09 -5.00
C GLY A 112 -2.51 11.28 -6.28
N TYR A 113 -1.49 11.53 -7.10
CA TYR A 113 -1.24 10.84 -8.36
C TYR A 113 -0.10 9.83 -8.21
N GLY A 114 -0.36 8.56 -8.49
CA GLY A 114 0.61 7.47 -8.42
C GLY A 114 0.99 6.96 -9.80
N ILE A 115 2.29 6.72 -10.01
CA ILE A 115 2.81 6.00 -11.19
C ILE A 115 3.40 4.68 -10.70
N VAL A 116 2.85 3.57 -11.22
CA VAL A 116 3.31 2.22 -10.90
C VAL A 116 4.64 1.93 -11.62
N ALA A 117 5.54 1.22 -10.95
CA ALA A 117 6.80 0.78 -11.57
C ALA A 117 6.54 -0.18 -12.74
N GLU A 118 7.33 -0.07 -13.81
CA GLU A 118 7.11 -0.80 -15.08
C GLU A 118 7.12 -2.32 -14.86
N GLU A 119 8.01 -2.81 -13.99
CA GLU A 119 8.12 -4.22 -13.62
C GLU A 119 6.86 -4.80 -12.96
N ASP A 120 6.05 -3.96 -12.32
CA ASP A 120 4.88 -4.38 -11.54
C ASP A 120 3.56 -4.28 -12.32
N VAL A 121 3.52 -3.49 -13.41
CA VAL A 121 2.27 -3.20 -14.13
C VAL A 121 1.59 -4.46 -14.65
N ILE A 122 2.36 -5.40 -15.21
CA ILE A 122 1.81 -6.63 -15.79
C ILE A 122 1.16 -7.48 -14.69
N GLY A 123 1.87 -7.72 -13.58
CA GLY A 123 1.36 -8.51 -12.47
C GLY A 123 0.14 -7.86 -11.82
N LEU A 124 0.18 -6.54 -11.61
CA LEU A 124 -0.94 -5.78 -11.07
C LEU A 124 -2.18 -5.89 -11.97
N ARG A 125 -2.01 -5.75 -13.30
CA ARG A 125 -3.09 -5.88 -14.28
C ARG A 125 -3.70 -7.27 -14.23
N GLU A 126 -2.88 -8.31 -14.26
CA GLU A 126 -3.34 -9.70 -14.26
C GLU A 126 -4.13 -10.03 -12.99
N VAL A 127 -3.74 -9.50 -11.84
CA VAL A 127 -4.43 -9.73 -10.57
C VAL A 127 -5.74 -8.96 -10.48
N LEU A 128 -5.74 -7.66 -10.85
CA LEU A 128 -6.92 -6.79 -10.67
C LEU A 128 -8.02 -7.00 -11.73
N LEU A 129 -7.68 -7.55 -12.89
CA LEU A 129 -8.60 -7.83 -13.99
C LEU A 129 -8.89 -9.33 -14.16
N LYS A 130 -8.62 -10.13 -13.13
CA LYS A 130 -8.79 -11.58 -13.17
C LYS A 130 -10.28 -11.94 -13.04
N ASP A 131 -10.87 -12.45 -14.11
CA ASP A 131 -12.22 -13.04 -14.11
C ASP A 131 -12.24 -14.46 -13.48
#